data_AF-A0A850NVN7-F1
#
_entry.id   AF-A0A850NVN7-F1
#
_cell.length_a   1.000
_cell.length_b   1.000
_cell.length_c   1.000
_cell.angle_alpha   90.00
_cell.angle_beta   90.00
_cell.angle_gamma   90.00
#
_symmetry.space_group_name_H-M   'P 1'
#
loop_
_entity.id
_entity.type
_entity.pdbx_description
1 polymer ?
#
loop_
_entity_poly.entity_id
_entity_poly.type
_entity_poly.pdbx_seq_one_letter_code
_entity_poly.pdbx_strand_id
1 'polypeptide(L)'
;MSASVLPSAPPAETALRRVTRNVPTELLRSFVAIAEAGSMAQATDTIFLTQSALSLQMKRLEDVLQQKLFQREGRRLVLTAAGVELVAYARQLLELNDRIMLQLGQAADPEPVSVGMVQDFADTVLADVLGRFRLEHPRARVTVRVGGSAELLEHFDRARLDIVLCLGRHAERSGAQTRIVAEDRMVWLGDPAIVDQSELPLVLLEPPCRFREAAL
;
A
#
# COMPACT_ATOMS: atom_id res chain seq x y z
N MET A 1 -49.67 27.76 46.27
CA MET A 1 -48.74 27.84 45.13
C MET A 1 -47.66 26.79 45.37
N SER A 2 -47.86 25.60 44.82
CA SER A 2 -47.03 24.42 45.07
C SER A 2 -45.73 24.48 44.25
N ALA A 3 -44.59 24.41 44.93
CA ALA A 3 -43.29 24.23 44.31
C ALA A 3 -43.05 22.75 44.05
N SER A 4 -42.90 22.39 42.77
CA SER A 4 -42.54 21.05 42.29
C SER A 4 -41.06 20.80 42.55
N VAL A 5 -40.75 19.91 43.50
CA VAL A 5 -39.40 19.38 43.72
C VAL A 5 -39.19 18.21 42.76
N LEU A 6 -38.37 18.41 41.73
CA LEU A 6 -37.82 17.33 40.91
C LEU A 6 -36.78 16.55 41.74
N PRO A 7 -36.75 15.21 41.70
CA PRO A 7 -35.71 14.43 42.36
C PRO A 7 -34.38 14.60 41.61
N SER A 8 -33.32 14.90 42.37
CA SER A 8 -31.95 15.08 41.86
C SER A 8 -31.43 13.80 41.21
N ALA A 9 -30.93 13.91 39.98
CA ALA A 9 -30.20 12.86 39.29
C ALA A 9 -28.99 12.41 40.12
N PRO A 10 -28.64 11.10 40.15
CA PRO A 10 -27.45 10.64 40.85
C PRO A 10 -26.19 11.18 40.15
N PRO A 11 -25.11 11.50 40.91
CA PRO A 11 -23.91 12.10 40.34
C PRO A 11 -23.19 11.14 39.39
N ALA A 12 -22.74 11.68 38.25
CA ALA A 12 -22.01 11.02 37.16
C ALA A 12 -20.62 10.44 37.55
N GLU A 13 -20.34 10.32 38.84
CA GLU A 13 -19.01 10.07 39.39
C GLU A 13 -18.64 8.57 39.44
N THR A 14 -19.62 7.67 39.28
CA THR A 14 -19.40 6.21 39.39
C THR A 14 -18.86 5.56 38.11
N ALA A 15 -18.89 6.24 36.95
CA ALA A 15 -18.47 5.66 35.66
C ALA A 15 -16.96 5.73 35.37
N LEU A 16 -16.20 6.55 36.10
CA LEU A 16 -14.78 6.85 35.83
C LEU A 16 -13.78 5.87 36.48
N ARG A 17 -14.24 4.78 37.10
CA ARG A 17 -13.39 3.83 37.86
C ARG A 17 -13.01 2.53 37.15
N ARG A 18 -13.33 2.36 35.86
CA ARG A 18 -12.61 1.38 35.03
C ARG A 18 -11.33 2.06 34.56
N VAL A 19 -10.25 1.92 35.33
CA VAL A 19 -8.89 2.21 34.85
C VAL A 19 -8.76 1.56 33.47
N THR A 20 -8.71 2.39 32.43
CA THR A 20 -8.78 1.95 31.04
C THR A 20 -7.54 1.12 30.75
N ARG A 21 -7.65 -0.22 30.84
CA ARG A 21 -6.59 -1.11 30.36
C ARG A 21 -6.38 -0.77 28.88
N ASN A 22 -5.22 -0.22 28.58
CA ASN A 22 -4.85 0.19 27.23
C ASN A 22 -3.69 -0.66 26.76
N VAL A 23 -3.72 -1.05 25.49
CA VAL A 23 -2.60 -1.70 24.82
C VAL A 23 -1.93 -0.64 23.94
N PRO A 24 -0.73 -0.15 24.30
CA PRO A 24 -0.03 0.83 23.48
C PRO A 24 0.33 0.27 22.10
N THR A 25 0.12 1.08 21.07
CA THR A 25 0.30 0.73 19.66
C THR A 25 1.73 0.25 19.35
N GLU A 26 2.74 0.80 20.01
CA GLU A 26 4.14 0.38 19.88
C GLU A 26 4.38 -1.06 20.32
N LEU A 27 3.65 -1.54 21.34
CA LEU A 27 3.76 -2.94 21.78
C LEU A 27 3.14 -3.89 20.75
N LEU A 28 2.03 -3.48 20.12
CA LEU A 28 1.38 -4.24 19.06
C LEU A 28 2.25 -4.32 17.79
N ARG A 29 2.91 -3.23 17.39
CA ARG A 29 3.84 -3.25 16.25
C ARG A 29 4.99 -4.21 16.47
N SER A 30 5.59 -4.17 17.66
CA SER A 30 6.66 -5.10 18.03
C SER A 30 6.21 -6.55 18.06
N PHE A 31 4.99 -6.80 18.53
CA PHE A 31 4.42 -8.13 18.56
C PHE A 31 4.19 -8.69 17.15
N VAL A 32 3.56 -7.92 16.26
CA VAL A 32 3.29 -8.32 14.88
C VAL A 32 4.59 -8.58 14.12
N ALA A 33 5.59 -7.71 14.25
CA ALA A 33 6.88 -7.91 13.59
C ALA A 33 7.61 -9.17 14.07
N ILE A 34 7.56 -9.51 15.36
CA ILE A 34 8.12 -10.77 15.87
C ILE A 34 7.35 -11.98 15.33
N ALA A 35 6.02 -11.87 15.24
CA ALA A 35 5.18 -12.93 14.68
C ALA A 35 5.48 -13.19 13.19
N GLU A 36 5.75 -12.13 12.41
CA GLU A 36 6.07 -12.23 10.98
C GLU A 36 7.50 -12.69 10.73
N ALA A 37 8.46 -12.21 11.52
CA ALA A 37 9.87 -12.59 11.39
C ALA A 37 10.16 -14.01 11.92
N GLY A 38 9.32 -14.54 12.81
CA GLY A 38 9.49 -15.88 13.42
C GLY A 38 10.62 -15.98 14.46
N SER A 39 11.39 -14.90 14.66
CA SER A 39 12.36 -14.79 15.74
C SER A 39 12.55 -13.34 16.20
N MET A 40 12.90 -13.15 17.48
CA MET A 40 13.19 -11.81 18.01
C MET A 40 14.42 -11.17 17.35
N ALA A 41 15.40 -11.97 16.94
CA ALA A 41 16.63 -11.47 16.31
C ALA A 41 16.39 -10.97 14.88
N GLN A 42 15.46 -11.57 14.14
CA GLN A 42 15.12 -11.09 12.81
C GLN A 42 14.18 -9.86 12.87
N ALA A 43 13.36 -9.75 13.91
CA ALA A 43 12.46 -8.61 14.09
C ALA A 43 13.19 -7.28 14.41
N THR A 44 14.42 -7.33 14.94
CA THR A 44 15.20 -6.11 15.22
C THR A 44 15.52 -5.33 13.95
N ASP A 45 15.71 -6.03 12.84
CA ASP A 45 16.06 -5.42 11.53
C ASP A 45 14.89 -4.62 10.96
N THR A 46 13.65 -4.95 11.34
CA THR A 46 12.43 -4.28 10.85
C THR A 46 12.02 -3.09 11.70
N ILE A 47 12.25 -3.14 13.03
CA ILE A 47 11.74 -2.12 13.98
C ILE A 47 12.86 -1.21 14.52
N PHE A 48 14.12 -1.43 14.12
CA PHE A 48 15.28 -0.65 14.57
C PHE A 48 15.41 -0.59 16.11
N LEU A 49 15.00 -1.66 16.80
CA LEU A 49 15.12 -1.83 18.25
C LEU A 49 16.14 -2.91 18.58
N THR A 50 16.74 -2.84 19.76
CA THR A 50 17.60 -3.92 20.27
C THR A 50 16.75 -5.11 20.72
N GLN A 51 17.33 -6.31 20.72
CA GLN A 51 16.66 -7.53 21.17
C GLN A 51 16.19 -7.44 22.64
N SER A 52 16.95 -6.75 23.51
CA SER A 52 16.56 -6.51 24.90
C SER A 52 15.35 -5.59 25.02
N ALA A 53 15.26 -4.56 24.17
CA ALA A 53 14.10 -3.66 24.12
C ALA A 53 12.84 -4.40 23.62
N LEU A 54 12.96 -5.23 22.58
CA LEU A 54 11.85 -6.06 22.09
C LEU A 54 11.35 -7.05 23.16
N SER A 55 12.26 -7.71 23.85
CA SER A 55 11.89 -8.64 24.95
C SER A 55 11.13 -7.92 26.07
N LEU A 56 11.56 -6.71 26.44
CA LEU A 56 10.87 -5.90 27.45
C LEU A 56 9.47 -5.47 26.99
N GLN A 57 9.33 -5.07 25.72
CA GLN A 57 8.04 -4.72 25.13
C GLN A 57 7.09 -5.92 25.09
N MET A 58 7.59 -7.12 24.73
CA MET A 58 6.77 -8.33 24.72
C MET A 58 6.32 -8.71 26.12
N LYS A 59 7.23 -8.67 27.10
CA LYS A 59 6.88 -8.90 28.50
C LYS A 59 5.80 -7.92 28.97
N ARG A 60 5.95 -6.64 28.66
CA ARG A 60 4.96 -5.61 29.01
C ARG A 60 3.60 -5.87 28.35
N LEU A 61 3.58 -6.31 27.10
CA LEU A 61 2.33 -6.66 26.40
C LEU A 61 1.64 -7.87 27.04
N GLU A 62 2.40 -8.92 27.33
CA GLU A 62 1.91 -10.11 28.05
C GLU A 62 1.38 -9.75 29.45
N ASP A 63 2.05 -8.84 30.15
CA ASP A 63 1.61 -8.36 31.47
C ASP A 63 0.31 -7.53 31.36
N VAL A 64 0.13 -6.72 30.32
CA VAL A 64 -1.14 -5.98 30.09
C VAL A 64 -2.30 -6.94 29.81
N LEU A 65 -2.05 -7.98 29.02
CA LEU A 65 -3.07 -8.95 28.62
C LEU A 65 -3.25 -10.10 29.62
N GLN A 66 -2.32 -10.27 30.56
CA GLN A 66 -2.27 -11.40 31.50
C GLN A 66 -2.24 -12.76 30.76
N GLN A 67 -1.59 -12.80 29.60
CA GLN A 67 -1.52 -13.97 28.72
C GLN A 67 -0.11 -14.10 28.14
N LYS A 68 0.37 -15.33 27.97
CA LYS A 68 1.56 -15.60 27.17
C LYS A 68 1.19 -15.60 25.70
N LEU A 69 1.95 -14.86 24.88
CA LEU A 69 1.67 -14.71 23.46
C LEU A 69 2.59 -15.56 22.59
N PHE A 70 3.77 -15.88 23.12
CA PHE A 70 4.71 -16.81 22.51
C PHE A 70 5.05 -17.96 23.45
N GLN A 71 5.36 -19.11 22.86
CA GLN A 71 5.93 -20.27 23.53
C GLN A 71 7.18 -20.73 22.77
N ARG A 72 8.03 -21.50 23.46
CA ARG A 72 9.21 -22.10 22.84
C ARG A 72 8.92 -23.54 22.46
N GLU A 73 9.10 -23.84 21.19
CA GLU A 73 9.14 -25.21 20.67
C GLU A 73 10.55 -25.52 20.21
N GLY A 74 11.32 -26.16 21.11
CA GLY A 74 12.76 -26.36 20.93
C GLY A 74 13.50 -25.03 20.82
N ARG A 75 14.06 -24.74 19.63
CA ARG A 75 14.76 -23.48 19.33
C ARG A 75 13.88 -22.42 18.66
N ARG A 76 12.63 -22.75 18.30
CA ARG A 76 11.72 -21.85 17.59
C ARG A 76 10.82 -21.12 18.57
N LEU A 77 10.54 -19.86 18.25
CA LEU A 77 9.53 -19.05 18.92
C LEU A 77 8.24 -19.19 18.12
N VAL A 78 7.18 -19.69 18.74
CA VAL A 78 5.87 -19.91 18.08
C VAL A 78 4.77 -19.20 18.87
N LEU A 79 3.71 -18.79 18.17
CA LEU A 79 2.56 -18.14 18.79
C LEU A 79 1.77 -19.15 19.64
N THR A 80 1.27 -18.68 20.78
CA THR A 80 0.22 -19.39 21.53
C THR A 80 -1.14 -19.20 20.86
N ALA A 81 -2.18 -19.90 21.30
CA ALA A 81 -3.55 -19.65 20.83
C ALA A 81 -3.98 -18.18 21.01
N ALA A 82 -3.67 -17.59 22.16
CA ALA A 82 -3.91 -16.17 22.43
C ALA A 82 -3.06 -15.25 21.54
N GLY A 83 -1.82 -15.66 21.23
CA GLY A 83 -0.98 -14.94 20.26
C GLY A 83 -1.57 -14.92 18.86
N VAL A 84 -2.06 -16.06 18.36
CA VAL A 84 -2.71 -16.15 17.05
C VAL A 84 -3.94 -15.25 16.97
N GLU A 85 -4.79 -15.27 17.99
CA GLU A 85 -5.96 -14.41 18.08
C GLU A 85 -5.57 -12.92 18.14
N LEU A 86 -4.55 -12.57 18.95
CA LEU A 86 -4.08 -11.20 19.07
C LEU A 86 -3.51 -10.66 17.76
N VAL A 87 -2.85 -11.47 16.93
CA VAL A 87 -2.31 -10.99 15.63
C VAL A 87 -3.41 -10.40 14.76
N ALA A 88 -4.58 -11.04 14.70
CA ALA A 88 -5.71 -10.55 13.91
C ALA A 88 -6.21 -9.20 14.43
N TYR A 89 -6.42 -9.08 15.75
CA TYR A 89 -6.85 -7.82 16.37
C TYR A 89 -5.79 -6.72 16.28
N ALA A 90 -4.53 -7.06 16.47
CA ALA A 90 -3.41 -6.12 16.42
C ALA A 90 -3.30 -5.49 15.04
N ARG A 91 -3.41 -6.28 13.96
CA ARG A 91 -3.39 -5.76 12.58
C ARG A 91 -4.52 -4.79 12.33
N GLN A 92 -5.75 -5.14 12.72
CA GLN A 92 -6.91 -4.25 12.56
C GLN A 92 -6.77 -2.94 13.32
N LEU A 93 -6.27 -3.00 14.57
CA LEU A 93 -6.06 -1.80 15.39
C LEU A 93 -4.95 -0.92 14.80
N LEU A 94 -3.85 -1.52 14.34
CA LEU A 94 -2.75 -0.81 13.70
C LEU A 94 -3.19 -0.16 12.39
N GLU A 95 -3.94 -0.85 11.54
CA GLU A 95 -4.52 -0.29 10.32
C GLU A 95 -5.43 0.91 10.61
N LEU A 96 -6.28 0.80 11.64
CA LEU A 96 -7.14 1.92 12.04
C LEU A 96 -6.32 3.09 12.60
N ASN A 97 -5.31 2.81 13.42
CA ASN A 97 -4.39 3.82 13.93
C ASN A 97 -3.67 4.53 12.78
N ASP A 98 -3.18 3.78 11.81
CA ASP A 98 -2.48 4.30 10.65
C ASP A 98 -3.42 5.14 9.79
N ARG A 99 -4.68 4.71 9.63
CA ARG A 99 -5.72 5.52 8.99
C ARG A 99 -6.01 6.82 9.74
N ILE A 100 -6.09 6.79 11.07
CA ILE A 100 -6.28 8.00 11.90
C ILE A 100 -5.09 8.96 11.71
N MET A 101 -3.87 8.45 11.77
CA MET A 101 -2.67 9.27 11.57
C MET A 101 -2.60 9.84 10.15
N LEU A 102 -2.99 9.06 9.14
CA LEU A 102 -3.09 9.52 7.76
C LEU A 102 -4.19 10.57 7.58
N GLN A 103 -5.35 10.43 8.24
CA GLN A 103 -6.55 11.27 8.04
C GLN A 103 -6.63 12.49 8.96
N LEU A 104 -5.96 12.48 10.10
CA LEU A 104 -6.05 13.52 11.14
C LEU A 104 -4.68 13.97 11.63
N GLY A 105 -3.62 13.19 11.43
CA GLY A 105 -2.26 13.61 11.73
C GLY A 105 -1.84 14.79 10.87
N GLN A 106 -1.21 15.80 11.49
CA GLN A 106 -0.57 16.93 10.82
C GLN A 106 0.79 16.55 10.22
N ALA A 107 0.87 15.41 9.52
CA ALA A 107 2.01 15.15 8.66
C ALA A 107 1.79 15.93 7.36
N ALA A 108 2.87 16.53 6.82
CA ALA A 108 2.86 17.26 5.56
C ALA A 108 2.05 16.54 4.48
N ASP A 109 1.37 17.29 3.61
CA ASP A 109 0.67 16.72 2.45
C ASP A 109 1.57 15.63 1.82
N PRO A 110 1.06 14.41 1.61
CA PRO A 110 1.85 13.34 1.00
C PRO A 110 2.55 13.85 -0.24
N GLU A 111 3.84 13.54 -0.38
CA GLU A 111 4.58 13.86 -1.59
C GLU A 111 3.83 13.28 -2.80
N PRO A 112 3.62 14.05 -3.88
CA PRO A 112 2.80 13.59 -4.98
C PRO A 112 3.43 12.36 -5.64
N VAL A 113 2.63 11.31 -5.83
CA VAL A 113 3.03 10.17 -6.66
C VAL A 113 2.97 10.59 -8.12
N SER A 114 4.11 10.49 -8.80
CA SER A 114 4.29 10.88 -10.18
C SER A 114 4.18 9.68 -11.12
N VAL A 115 3.20 9.70 -12.01
CA VAL A 115 2.86 8.58 -12.89
C VAL A 115 3.02 8.98 -14.35
N GLY A 116 3.84 8.24 -15.10
CA GLY A 116 3.95 8.35 -16.55
C GLY A 116 3.08 7.30 -17.22
N MET A 117 2.37 7.66 -18.28
CA MET A 117 1.64 6.68 -19.09
C MET A 117 1.52 7.08 -20.56
N VAL A 118 1.40 6.10 -21.46
CA VAL A 118 1.06 6.39 -22.86
C VAL A 118 -0.40 6.84 -22.99
N GLN A 119 -0.70 7.59 -24.06
CA GLN A 119 -2.01 8.20 -24.28
C GLN A 119 -3.15 7.18 -24.28
N ASP A 120 -2.94 6.00 -24.87
CA ASP A 120 -3.92 4.91 -24.93
C ASP A 120 -4.46 4.52 -23.53
N PHE A 121 -3.58 4.53 -22.53
CA PHE A 121 -3.98 4.25 -21.14
C PHE A 121 -4.61 5.48 -20.46
N ALA A 122 -4.18 6.68 -20.82
CA ALA A 122 -4.79 7.90 -20.29
C ALA A 122 -6.28 7.99 -20.67
N ASP A 123 -6.61 7.62 -21.90
CA ASP A 123 -7.98 7.69 -22.41
C ASP A 123 -8.87 6.55 -21.90
N THR A 124 -8.29 5.39 -21.57
CA THR A 124 -9.07 4.18 -21.24
C THR A 124 -9.18 3.87 -19.75
N VAL A 125 -8.12 4.10 -18.96
CA VAL A 125 -8.07 3.62 -17.57
C VAL A 125 -7.84 4.72 -16.53
N LEU A 126 -7.33 5.88 -16.91
CA LEU A 126 -6.88 6.89 -15.95
C LEU A 126 -8.01 7.41 -15.05
N ALA A 127 -9.16 7.77 -15.63
CA ALA A 127 -10.29 8.33 -14.87
C ALA A 127 -10.79 7.34 -13.80
N ASP A 128 -10.97 6.08 -14.18
CA ASP A 128 -11.45 5.01 -13.29
C ASP A 128 -10.43 4.70 -12.19
N VAL A 129 -9.14 4.60 -12.54
CA VAL A 129 -8.06 4.34 -11.60
C VAL A 129 -7.93 5.48 -10.59
N LEU A 130 -7.92 6.74 -11.04
CA LEU A 130 -7.86 7.90 -10.15
C LEU A 130 -9.11 8.01 -9.27
N GLY A 131 -10.28 7.65 -9.78
CA GLY A 131 -11.52 7.60 -9.03
C GLY A 131 -11.45 6.64 -7.84
N ARG A 132 -11.03 5.39 -8.09
CA ARG A 132 -10.87 4.36 -7.05
C ARG A 132 -9.73 4.72 -6.08
N PHE A 133 -8.59 5.15 -6.61
CA PHE A 133 -7.44 5.53 -5.80
C PHE A 133 -7.78 6.68 -4.84
N ARG A 134 -8.55 7.68 -5.28
CA ARG A 134 -8.95 8.80 -4.42
C ARG A 134 -9.94 8.39 -3.32
N LEU A 135 -10.75 7.36 -3.53
CA LEU A 135 -11.64 6.82 -2.49
C LEU A 135 -10.85 6.08 -1.40
N GLU A 136 -9.81 5.34 -1.79
CA GLU A 136 -8.95 4.58 -0.88
C GLU A 136 -7.89 5.48 -0.20
N HIS A 137 -7.41 6.52 -0.90
CA HIS A 137 -6.36 7.44 -0.45
C HIS A 137 -6.75 8.93 -0.64
N PRO A 138 -7.68 9.48 0.17
CA PRO A 138 -8.26 10.82 -0.05
C PRO A 138 -7.27 12.00 0.04
N ARG A 139 -6.13 11.79 0.71
CA ARG A 139 -5.07 12.80 0.89
C ARG A 139 -3.90 12.62 -0.09
N ALA A 140 -3.89 11.55 -0.87
CA ALA A 140 -2.81 11.32 -1.82
C ALA A 140 -2.89 12.32 -2.97
N ARG A 141 -1.74 12.86 -3.36
CA ARG A 141 -1.59 13.72 -4.53
C ARG A 141 -1.01 12.86 -5.65
N VAL A 142 -1.58 12.94 -6.84
CA VAL A 142 -1.09 12.23 -8.02
C VAL A 142 -0.82 13.26 -9.12
N THR A 143 0.37 13.20 -9.71
CA THR A 143 0.70 13.95 -10.92
C THR A 143 0.84 12.97 -12.07
N VAL A 144 0.28 13.31 -13.23
CA VAL A 144 0.26 12.42 -14.39
C VAL A 144 0.97 13.10 -15.56
N ARG A 145 1.89 12.37 -16.19
CA ARG A 145 2.54 12.77 -17.43
C ARG A 145 2.14 11.79 -18.53
N VAL A 146 1.58 12.33 -19.61
CA VAL A 146 1.26 11.56 -20.81
C VAL A 146 2.34 11.82 -21.85
N GLY A 147 2.89 10.75 -22.44
CA GLY A 147 3.96 10.86 -23.42
C GLY A 147 4.34 9.53 -24.08
N GLY A 148 5.33 9.57 -24.96
CA GLY A 148 5.85 8.36 -25.59
C GLY A 148 6.65 7.50 -24.61
N SER A 149 6.63 6.17 -24.77
CA SER A 149 7.31 5.26 -23.83
C SER A 149 8.80 5.55 -23.64
N ALA A 150 9.52 5.93 -24.70
CA ALA A 150 10.94 6.26 -24.60
C ALA A 150 11.18 7.51 -23.71
N GLU A 151 10.41 8.57 -23.94
CA GLU A 151 10.48 9.80 -23.14
C GLU A 151 10.12 9.53 -21.67
N LEU A 152 9.03 8.82 -21.42
CA LEU A 152 8.58 8.51 -20.06
C LEU A 152 9.61 7.67 -19.30
N LEU A 153 10.25 6.72 -19.96
CA LEU A 153 11.30 5.93 -19.35
C LEU A 153 12.57 6.75 -19.05
N GLU A 154 12.94 7.71 -19.90
CA GLU A 154 14.02 8.66 -19.59
C GLU A 154 13.68 9.52 -18.37
N HIS A 155 12.42 9.93 -18.23
CA HIS A 155 11.95 10.64 -17.05
C HIS A 155 12.00 9.79 -15.77
N PHE A 156 11.68 8.50 -15.88
CA PHE A 156 11.79 7.54 -14.78
C PHE A 156 13.26 7.29 -14.38
N ASP A 157 14.15 7.12 -15.36
CA ASP A 157 15.59 6.94 -15.12
C ASP A 157 16.23 8.16 -14.42
N ARG A 158 15.59 9.34 -14.53
CA ARG A 158 15.97 10.59 -13.84
C ARG A 158 15.22 10.83 -12.53
N ALA A 159 14.51 9.84 -12.00
CA ALA A 159 13.69 9.92 -10.79
C ALA A 159 12.65 11.07 -10.82
N ARG A 160 12.12 11.38 -12.01
CA ARG A 160 11.02 12.36 -12.19
C ARG A 160 9.64 11.71 -12.24
N LEU A 161 9.60 10.38 -12.27
CA LEU A 161 8.41 9.54 -12.28
C LEU A 161 8.64 8.37 -11.32
N ASP A 162 7.64 8.05 -10.51
CA ASP A 162 7.64 6.91 -9.58
C ASP A 162 7.12 5.63 -10.26
N ILE A 163 6.19 5.78 -11.21
CA ILE A 163 5.55 4.68 -11.92
C ILE A 163 5.45 5.03 -13.40
N VAL A 164 5.72 4.05 -14.27
CA VAL A 164 5.53 4.21 -15.72
C VAL A 164 4.72 3.06 -16.30
N LEU A 165 3.66 3.40 -17.04
CA LEU A 165 2.82 2.49 -17.82
C LEU A 165 3.13 2.66 -19.31
N CYS A 166 3.88 1.71 -19.86
CA CYS A 166 4.31 1.71 -21.26
C CYS A 166 3.73 0.53 -22.04
N LEU A 167 3.73 0.67 -23.37
CA LEU A 167 3.44 -0.41 -24.29
C LEU A 167 4.73 -1.14 -24.69
N GLY A 168 4.61 -2.46 -24.89
CA GLY A 168 5.71 -3.33 -25.30
C GLY A 168 6.66 -3.71 -24.16
N ARG A 169 7.62 -4.59 -24.50
CA ARG A 169 8.68 -5.00 -23.58
C ARG A 169 9.84 -4.01 -23.64
N HIS A 170 10.31 -3.58 -22.48
CA HIS A 170 11.47 -2.71 -22.33
C HIS A 170 12.57 -3.44 -21.55
N ALA A 171 13.82 -3.01 -21.74
CA ALA A 171 14.94 -3.56 -20.98
C ALA A 171 14.72 -3.36 -19.48
N GLU A 172 15.13 -4.35 -18.69
CA GLU A 172 15.12 -4.25 -17.24
C GLU A 172 16.00 -3.08 -16.77
N ARG A 173 15.55 -2.41 -15.72
CA ARG A 173 16.23 -1.26 -15.13
C ARG A 173 16.68 -1.62 -13.72
N SER A 174 17.94 -1.33 -13.41
CA SER A 174 18.49 -1.58 -12.08
C SER A 174 17.69 -0.85 -11.02
N GLY A 175 17.24 -1.56 -9.99
CA GLY A 175 16.46 -0.99 -8.90
C GLY A 175 14.98 -0.73 -9.20
N ALA A 176 14.48 -1.11 -10.39
CA ALA A 176 13.08 -0.98 -10.75
C ALA A 176 12.40 -2.34 -10.92
N GLN A 177 11.15 -2.44 -10.48
CA GLN A 177 10.33 -3.62 -10.73
C GLN A 177 9.58 -3.46 -12.05
N THR A 178 9.74 -4.43 -12.95
CA THR A 178 8.98 -4.50 -14.20
C THR A 178 7.92 -5.59 -14.10
N ARG A 179 6.68 -5.26 -14.40
CA ARG A 179 5.56 -6.21 -14.39
C ARG A 179 4.69 -6.04 -15.62
N ILE A 180 4.37 -7.13 -16.29
CA ILE A 180 3.36 -7.16 -17.35
C ILE A 180 1.98 -7.06 -16.68
N VAL A 181 1.24 -6.01 -17.01
CA VAL A 181 -0.11 -5.75 -16.44
C VAL A 181 -1.22 -6.30 -17.33
N ALA A 182 -0.99 -6.35 -18.63
CA ALA A 182 -1.89 -6.87 -19.65
C ALA A 182 -1.08 -7.25 -20.89
N GLU A 183 -1.60 -8.20 -21.66
CA GLU A 183 -1.12 -8.51 -23.01
C GLU A 183 -2.31 -8.42 -23.96
N ASP A 184 -2.10 -7.83 -25.13
CA ASP A 184 -3.11 -7.74 -26.17
C ASP A 184 -2.47 -8.02 -27.54
N ARG A 185 -3.29 -8.45 -28.51
CA ARG A 185 -2.84 -8.80 -29.85
C ARG A 185 -2.85 -7.57 -30.75
N MET A 186 -1.70 -7.32 -31.39
CA MET A 186 -1.64 -6.38 -32.50
C MET A 186 -2.35 -6.98 -33.72
N VAL A 187 -3.20 -6.19 -34.36
CA VAL A 187 -3.99 -6.59 -35.52
C VAL A 187 -3.74 -5.66 -36.69
N TRP A 188 -3.79 -6.21 -37.90
CA TRP A 188 -3.80 -5.42 -39.13
C TRP A 188 -5.20 -4.89 -39.40
N LEU A 189 -5.30 -3.59 -39.65
CA LEU A 189 -6.54 -2.93 -40.05
C LEU A 189 -6.35 -2.38 -41.46
N GLY A 190 -7.21 -2.79 -42.38
CA GLY A 190 -7.10 -2.41 -43.78
C GLY A 190 -8.22 -2.99 -44.63
N ASP A 191 -8.15 -2.71 -45.94
CA ASP A 191 -9.07 -3.28 -46.91
C ASP A 191 -8.76 -4.78 -47.12
N PRO A 192 -9.71 -5.70 -46.86
CA PRO A 192 -9.51 -7.12 -47.12
C PRO A 192 -9.15 -7.43 -48.58
N ALA A 193 -9.56 -6.57 -49.53
CA ALA A 193 -9.33 -6.79 -50.96
C ALA A 193 -7.85 -6.71 -51.37
N ILE A 194 -6.99 -6.09 -50.56
CA ILE A 194 -5.58 -5.90 -50.89
C ILE A 194 -4.65 -6.91 -50.18
N VAL A 195 -5.16 -7.74 -49.28
CA VAL A 195 -4.35 -8.60 -48.38
C VAL A 195 -3.46 -9.60 -49.13
N ASP A 196 -3.90 -10.10 -50.29
CA ASP A 196 -3.16 -11.10 -51.08
C ASP A 196 -2.11 -10.48 -52.02
N GLN A 197 -1.90 -9.17 -51.97
CA GLN A 197 -0.90 -8.50 -52.80
C GLN A 197 0.52 -8.72 -52.25
N SER A 198 1.49 -8.87 -53.15
CA SER A 198 2.90 -9.05 -52.78
C SER A 198 3.54 -7.80 -52.16
N GLU A 199 2.96 -6.63 -52.41
CA GLU A 199 3.37 -5.34 -51.85
C GLU A 199 2.14 -4.63 -51.31
N LEU A 200 2.21 -4.15 -50.06
CA LEU A 200 1.10 -3.49 -49.38
C LEU A 200 1.46 -2.04 -49.06
N PRO A 201 0.58 -1.06 -49.39
CA PRO A 201 0.76 0.31 -48.92
C PRO A 201 0.48 0.39 -47.42
N LEU A 202 1.51 0.70 -46.63
CA LEU A 202 1.39 0.83 -45.18
C LEU A 202 1.24 2.30 -44.75
N VAL A 203 0.26 2.57 -43.89
CA VAL A 203 0.18 3.82 -43.13
C VAL A 203 0.89 3.61 -41.81
N LEU A 204 1.98 4.34 -41.59
CA LEU A 204 2.85 4.17 -40.42
C LEU A 204 2.91 5.44 -39.59
N LEU A 205 2.93 5.28 -38.27
CA LEU A 205 3.24 6.36 -37.33
C LEU A 205 4.71 6.78 -37.45
N GLU A 206 5.02 8.03 -37.07
CA GLU A 206 6.38 8.56 -37.11
C GLU A 206 7.29 7.89 -36.05
N PRO A 207 8.58 7.68 -36.34
CA PRO A 207 9.55 7.23 -35.34
C PRO A 207 9.75 8.29 -34.22
N PRO A 208 10.01 7.87 -32.97
CA PRO A 208 10.10 6.48 -32.50
C PRO A 208 8.72 5.89 -32.17
N CYS A 209 8.35 4.77 -32.80
CA CYS A 209 7.08 4.10 -32.57
C CYS A 209 7.22 2.57 -32.59
N ARG A 210 6.83 1.90 -31.50
CA ARG A 210 6.90 0.44 -31.39
C ARG A 210 5.97 -0.29 -32.35
N PHE A 211 4.80 0.28 -32.66
CA PHE A 211 3.89 -0.29 -33.66
C PHE A 211 4.52 -0.28 -35.05
N ARG A 212 5.25 0.80 -35.39
CA ARG A 212 6.01 0.87 -36.63
C ARG A 212 7.13 -0.16 -36.67
N GLU A 213 7.91 -0.27 -35.59
CA GLU A 213 9.01 -1.26 -35.49
C GLU A 213 8.51 -2.72 -35.54
N ALA A 214 7.30 -3.00 -35.05
CA ALA A 214 6.73 -4.34 -35.09
C ALA A 214 6.11 -4.68 -36.47
N ALA A 215 5.75 -3.67 -37.25
CA ALA A 215 5.12 -3.81 -38.57
C ALA A 215 6.12 -3.92 -39.74
N LEU A 216 7.37 -3.48 -39.53
CA LEU A 216 8.47 -3.49 -40.52
C LEU A 216 9.50 -4.57 -40.18
#